data_AF-A0AAU8N5E2-F1
#
_entry.id   AF-A0AAU8N5E2-F1
#
_cell.length_a   1.000
_cell.length_b   1.000
_cell.length_c   1.000
_cell.angle_alpha   90.00
_cell.angle_beta   90.00
_cell.angle_gamma   90.00
#
_symmetry.space_group_name_H-M   'P 1'
#
loop_
_entity.id
_entity.type
_entity.pdbx_description
1 polymer ?
#
loop_
_entity_poly.entity_id
_entity_poly.type
_entity_poly.pdbx_seq_one_letter_code
_entity_poly.pdbx_strand_id
1 'polypeptide(L)' 'MKTEPVYAEHTIAGVCFQGIWRWYVTEREYWFLNVEMEERFGIHVLNEETAAVFLEAIQEEQVSTAELRCELRAFSRKAP' A
#
# COMPACT_ATOMS: atom_id res chain seq x y z
N MET A 1 -11.72 -16.08 22.77
CA MET A 1 -11.94 -14.69 22.32
C MET A 1 -10.87 -14.36 21.30
N LYS A 2 -11.21 -13.86 20.11
CA LYS A 2 -10.22 -13.25 19.21
C LYS A 2 -9.86 -11.90 19.81
N THR A 3 -8.71 -11.82 20.46
CA THR A 3 -8.20 -10.62 21.14
C THR A 3 -7.50 -9.66 20.19
N GLU A 4 -7.26 -10.09 18.95
CA GLU A 4 -6.57 -9.30 17.95
C GLU A 4 -7.54 -8.92 16.81
N PRO A 5 -7.47 -7.67 16.32
CA PRO A 5 -8.20 -7.25 15.13
C PRO A 5 -7.81 -8.10 13.93
N VAL A 6 -8.80 -8.53 13.15
CA VAL A 6 -8.57 -9.20 11.87
C VAL A 6 -8.43 -8.10 10.81
N TYR A 7 -7.21 -7.93 10.31
CA TYR A 7 -6.95 -7.00 9.21
C TYR A 7 -7.17 -7.66 7.86
N ALA A 8 -7.42 -6.83 6.85
CA ALA A 8 -7.34 -7.28 5.47
C ALA A 8 -5.89 -7.73 5.16
N GLU A 9 -5.77 -8.75 4.32
CA GLU A 9 -4.49 -9.26 3.83
C GLU A 9 -3.78 -8.20 2.98
N HIS A 10 -4.53 -7.55 2.08
CA HIS A 10 -4.05 -6.48 1.22
C HIS A 10 -4.66 -5.13 1.61
N THR A 11 -3.88 -4.07 1.44
CA THR A 11 -4.25 -2.68 1.69
C THR A 11 -4.26 -1.91 0.38
N ILE A 12 -5.33 -1.15 0.12
CA ILE A 12 -5.39 -0.19 -0.97
C ILE A 12 -5.01 1.18 -0.41
N ALA A 13 -3.84 1.70 -0.79
CA ALA A 13 -3.33 2.99 -0.33
C ALA A 13 -3.40 4.03 -1.45
N GLY A 14 -4.07 5.15 -1.18
CA GLY A 14 -4.02 6.34 -2.02
C GLY A 14 -2.96 7.29 -1.48
N VAL A 15 -1.90 7.54 -2.25
CA VAL A 15 -0.78 8.39 -1.83
C VAL A 15 -0.74 9.65 -2.67
N CYS A 16 -0.69 10.81 -2.02
CA CYS A 16 -0.39 12.08 -2.65
C CYS A 16 1.04 12.50 -2.26
N PHE A 17 1.96 12.43 -3.20
CA PHE A 17 3.36 12.83 -2.98
C PHE A 17 3.79 13.79 -4.09
N GLN A 18 4.35 14.94 -3.70
CA GLN A 18 4.74 16.03 -4.62
C GLN A 18 3.60 16.46 -5.57
N GLY A 19 2.36 16.47 -5.08
CA GLY A 19 1.17 16.86 -5.86
C GLY A 19 0.67 15.81 -6.85
N ILE A 20 1.28 14.61 -6.87
CA ILE A 20 0.87 13.50 -7.74
C ILE A 20 0.17 12.43 -6.91
N TRP A 21 -1.02 12.05 -7.35
CA TRP A 21 -1.79 10.94 -6.78
C TRP A 21 -1.39 9.61 -7.42
N ARG A 22 -1.14 8.61 -6.59
CA ARG A 22 -0.86 7.22 -6.97
C ARG A 22 -1.65 6.26 -6.10
N TRP A 23 -1.93 5.07 -6.63
CA TRP A 23 -2.60 3.99 -5.93
C TRP A 23 -1.66 2.81 -5.81
N TYR A 24 -1.64 2.18 -4.64
CA TYR A 24 -0.85 0.99 -4.37
C TYR A 24 -1.75 -0.08 -3.76
N VAL A 25 -1.54 -1.33 -4.14
CA VAL A 25 -2.15 -2.50 -3.51
C VAL A 25 -1.03 -3.31 -2.91
N THR A 26 -0.86 -3.25 -1.60
CA THR A 26 0.30 -3.86 -0.92
C THR A 26 -0.17 -4.78 0.21
N GLU A 27 0.72 -5.59 0.76
CA GLU A 27 0.55 -6.12 2.12
C GLU A 27 0.47 -4.96 3.14
N ARG A 28 -0.09 -5.19 4.33
CA ARG A 28 -0.35 -4.11 5.30
C ARG A 28 0.93 -3.55 5.91
N GLU A 29 1.95 -4.40 6.03
CA GLU A 29 3.23 -4.17 6.67
C GLU A 29 4.00 -3.04 5.98
N TYR A 30 3.82 -2.88 4.67
CA TYR A 30 4.43 -1.83 3.85
C TYR A 30 4.16 -0.42 4.36
N TRP A 31 3.06 -0.18 5.10
CA TRP A 31 2.66 1.14 5.59
C TRP A 31 2.88 1.33 7.09
N PHE A 32 3.49 0.36 7.78
CA PHE A 32 3.79 0.50 9.20
C PHE A 32 4.92 1.50 9.42
N LEU A 33 4.81 2.39 10.40
CA LEU A 33 5.79 3.46 10.54
C LEU A 33 7.20 2.93 10.87
N ASN A 34 7.27 1.86 11.69
CA ASN A 34 8.51 1.22 12.13
C ASN A 34 8.43 -0.29 11.84
N VAL A 35 8.87 -0.72 10.66
CA VAL A 35 9.00 -2.14 10.32
C VAL A 35 10.33 -2.36 9.60
N GLU A 36 11.01 -3.47 9.89
CA GLU A 36 12.21 -3.89 9.16
C GLU A 36 11.79 -4.84 8.03
N MET A 37 11.88 -4.36 6.79
CA MET A 37 11.61 -5.10 5.55
C MET A 37 12.64 -4.71 4.49
N GLU A 38 12.89 -5.58 3.51
CA GLU A 38 13.90 -5.36 2.46
C GLU A 38 13.58 -4.10 1.63
N GLU A 39 12.31 -3.88 1.31
CA GLU A 39 11.80 -2.71 0.57
C GLU A 39 11.90 -1.40 1.38
N ARG A 40 12.23 -1.52 2.67
CA ARG A 40 12.46 -0.41 3.60
C ARG A 40 13.88 -0.36 4.11
N PHE A 41 14.80 -1.12 3.52
CA PHE A 41 16.19 -1.14 3.95
C PHE A 41 16.81 0.26 3.84
N GLY A 42 17.29 0.79 4.96
CA GLY A 42 17.80 2.16 5.06
C GLY A 42 16.74 3.26 5.30
N ILE A 43 15.45 2.90 5.41
CA ILE A 43 14.34 3.81 5.72
C ILE A 43 13.79 3.49 7.12
N HIS A 44 14.46 4.04 8.14
CA HIS A 44 14.06 3.83 9.54
C HIS A 44 12.73 4.53 9.90
N VAL A 45 12.42 5.64 9.22
CA VAL A 45 11.19 6.41 9.40
C VAL A 45 10.69 6.82 8.03
N LEU A 46 9.41 6.58 7.73
CA LEU A 46 8.75 7.08 6.54
C LEU A 46 8.25 8.51 6.78
N ASN A 47 8.89 9.49 6.15
CA ASN A 47 8.58 10.93 6.25
C ASN A 47 8.79 11.62 4.90
N GLU A 48 8.70 12.95 4.85
CA GLU A 48 8.83 13.74 3.62
C GLU A 48 10.20 13.60 2.93
N GLU A 49 11.26 13.32 3.70
CA GLU A 49 12.63 13.17 3.19
C GLU A 49 12.88 11.77 2.63
N THR A 50 12.26 10.74 3.23
CA THR A 50 12.45 9.34 2.85
C THR A 50 11.36 8.77 1.95
N ALA A 51 10.22 9.46 1.82
CA ALA A 51 9.07 9.00 1.03
C ALA A 51 9.41 8.76 -0.44
N ALA A 52 10.31 9.55 -1.03
CA ALA A 52 10.72 9.33 -2.41
C ALA A 52 11.38 7.95 -2.61
N VAL A 53 12.33 7.59 -1.75
CA VAL A 53 13.05 6.31 -1.80
C VAL A 53 12.09 5.15 -1.53
N PHE A 54 11.19 5.31 -0.55
CA PHE A 54 10.19 4.30 -0.25
C PHE A 54 9.24 4.04 -1.43
N LEU A 55 8.70 5.10 -2.04
CA LEU A 55 7.76 4.97 -3.15
C LEU A 55 8.41 4.39 -4.42
N GLU A 56 9.72 4.59 -4.60
CA GLU A 56 10.51 3.94 -5.64
C GLU A 56 10.68 2.44 -5.36
N ALA A 57 10.98 2.07 -4.12
CA ALA A 57 11.15 0.68 -3.72
C ALA A 57 9.87 -0.16 -3.92
N ILE A 58 8.69 0.45 -3.74
CA ILE A 58 7.39 -0.23 -3.84
C ILE A 58 6.68 0.03 -5.18
N GLN A 59 7.40 0.50 -6.20
CA GLN A 59 6.81 0.88 -7.49
C GLN A 59 6.06 -0.25 -8.20
N GLU A 60 6.45 -1.50 -7.98
CA GLU A 60 5.83 -2.68 -8.59
C GLU A 60 4.42 -2.93 -8.05
N GLU A 61 4.14 -2.46 -6.84
CA GLU A 61 2.82 -2.55 -6.19
C GLU A 61 1.87 -1.42 -6.64
N GLN A 62 2.36 -0.50 -7.48
CA GLN A 62 1.55 0.60 -8.00
C GLN A 62 0.54 0.08 -9.02
N VAL A 63 -0.72 0.47 -8.85
CA VAL A 63 -1.80 0.15 -9.79
C VAL A 63 -2.40 1.41 -10.39
N SER A 64 -2.88 1.31 -11.62
CA SER A 64 -3.68 2.37 -12.22
C SER A 64 -5.09 2.41 -11.61
N THR A 65 -5.72 3.58 -11.66
CA THR A 65 -7.13 3.72 -11.27
C THR A 65 -8.07 2.86 -12.13
N ALA A 66 -7.68 2.53 -13.36
CA ALA A 66 -8.45 1.67 -14.25
C ALA A 66 -8.41 0.21 -13.77
N GLU A 67 -7.22 -0.32 -13.49
CA GLU A 67 -7.01 -1.67 -12.95
C GLU A 67 -7.73 -1.83 -11.61
N LEU A 68 -7.51 -0.90 -10.67
CA LEU A 68 -8.16 -0.93 -9.37
C LEU A 68 -9.69 -0.98 -9.49
N ARG A 69 -10.27 -0.19 -10.40
CA ARG A 69 -11.71 -0.18 -10.65
C ARG A 69 -12.19 -1.50 -11.26
N CYS A 70 -11.42 -2.11 -12.15
CA CYS A 70 -11.74 -3.40 -12.73
C CYS A 70 -11.77 -4.49 -11.65
N GLU A 71 -10.75 -4.55 -10.79
CA GLU A 71 -10.66 -5.53 -9.71
C GLU A 71 -11.79 -5.38 -8.68
N LEU A 72 -12.06 -4.15 -8.23
CA LEU A 72 -13.15 -3.90 -7.28
C LEU A 72 -14.53 -4.27 -7.86
N ARG A 73 -14.74 -4.03 -9.16
CA ARG A 73 -15.97 -4.46 -9.86
C ARG A 73 -16.06 -5.97 -10.04
N ALA A 74 -14.93 -6.66 -10.21
CA ALA A 74 -14.90 -8.11 -10.28
C ALA A 74 -15.24 -8.71 -8.92
N PHE A 75 -14.70 -8.15 -7.83
CA PHE A 75 -15.01 -8.56 -6.47
C PHE A 75 -16.49 -8.35 -6.12
N SER A 76 -17.05 -7.17 -6.42
CA SER A 76 -18.47 -6.87 -6.18
C SER A 76 -19.44 -7.80 -6.92
N ARG A 77 -19.01 -8.44 -8.02
CA ARG A 77 -19.82 -9.41 -8.78
C ARG A 77 -19.68 -10.86 -8.28
N LYS A 78 -18.66 -11.14 -7.46
CA LYS A 78 -18.38 -12.46 -6.88
C LYS A 78 -18.85 -12.59 -5.42
N ALA A 79 -19.30 -11.49 -4.80
CA ALA A 79 -19.89 -11.52 -3.47
C ALA A 79 -21.27 -12.21 -3.51
N PRO A 80 -21.54 -13.17 -2.62
CA PRO A 80 -22.82 -13.90 -2.55
C PRO A 80 -24.01 -13.01 -2.13
#